data_AF-F0WRW4-F1
#
_entry.id   AF-F0WRW4-F1
#
_cell.length_a   1.000
_cell.length_b   1.000
_cell.length_c   1.000
_cell.angle_alpha   90.00
_cell.angle_beta   90.00
_cell.angle_gamma   90.00
#
_symmetry.space_group_name_H-M   'P 1'
#
loop_
_entity.id
_entity.type
_entity.pdbx_description
1 polymer ?
#
loop_
_entity_poly.entity_id
_entity_poly.type
_entity_poly.pdbx_seq_one_letter_code
_entity_poly.pdbx_strand_id
1 'polypeptide(L)'
;MVLGDSSGAKHPLFLVLKTTMVKTQQAKSENERLRHGFGKRVWKDTSAFIFPYSAKIYGNRTAWWNGYLTIDFLQFQFGERTPFCPPVLRLLDDFSGHWVPDAFKCV
;
A
#
# COMPACT_ATOMS: atom_id res chain seq x y z
N MET A 1 6.86 -0.51 -3.36
CA MET A 1 6.99 0.15 -4.66
C MET A 1 7.32 1.61 -4.40
N VAL A 2 8.33 2.14 -5.09
CA VAL A 2 8.63 3.58 -5.07
C VAL A 2 7.99 4.16 -6.33
N LEU A 3 7.13 5.16 -6.18
CA LEU A 3 6.59 5.90 -7.31
C LEU A 3 7.52 7.07 -7.60
N GLY A 4 8.07 7.11 -8.81
CA GLY A 4 8.80 8.25 -9.35
C GLY A 4 8.07 8.78 -10.59
N ASP A 5 8.00 10.09 -10.74
CA ASP A 5 7.44 10.71 -11.94
C ASP A 5 8.52 10.98 -13.01
N SER A 6 8.09 11.46 -14.18
CA SER A 6 8.98 11.76 -15.30
C SER A 6 9.92 12.95 -15.05
N SER A 7 9.69 13.74 -14.00
CA SER A 7 10.61 14.82 -13.56
C SER A 7 11.70 14.31 -12.63
N GLY A 8 11.63 13.03 -12.23
CA GLY A 8 12.51 12.43 -11.23
C GLY A 8 12.07 12.70 -9.79
N ALA A 9 10.89 13.30 -9.58
CA ALA A 9 10.34 13.50 -8.25
C ALA A 9 9.90 12.15 -7.67
N LYS A 10 10.22 11.93 -6.40
CA LYS A 10 9.84 10.73 -5.65
C LYS A 10 8.61 11.05 -4.80
N HIS A 11 7.59 10.21 -4.93
CA HIS A 11 6.36 10.34 -4.15
C HIS A 11 6.46 9.57 -2.82
N PRO A 12 5.54 9.83 -1.87
CA PRO A 12 5.53 9.13 -0.58
C PRO A 12 5.56 7.60 -0.74
N LEU A 13 6.31 6.93 0.15
CA LEU A 13 6.61 5.52 0.02
C LEU A 13 5.38 4.64 0.24
N PHE A 14 5.26 3.59 -0.58
CA PHE A 14 4.31 2.50 -0.37
C PHE A 14 5.04 1.15 -0.31
N LEU A 15 5.14 0.54 0.87
CA LEU A 15 5.96 -0.66 1.11
C LEU A 15 5.13 -1.83 1.62
N VAL A 16 5.54 -3.04 1.24
CA VAL A 16 5.00 -4.29 1.78
C VAL A 16 6.20 -5.07 2.33
N LEU A 17 6.20 -5.31 3.63
CA LEU A 17 7.27 -5.97 4.35
C LEU A 17 6.85 -7.37 4.81
N LYS A 18 7.83 -8.25 4.96
CA LYS A 18 7.58 -9.60 5.47
C LYS A 18 7.30 -9.54 6.96
N THR A 19 6.21 -10.15 7.40
CA THR A 19 5.88 -10.28 8.83
C THR A 19 5.49 -11.71 9.20
N THR A 20 5.71 -12.07 10.46
CA THR A 20 5.37 -13.39 10.99
C THR A 20 3.86 -13.51 11.17
N MET A 21 3.29 -14.64 10.77
CA MET A 21 1.86 -14.89 11.00
C MET A 21 1.55 -15.04 12.48
N VAL A 22 0.42 -14.45 12.89
CA VAL A 22 -0.18 -14.73 14.18
C VAL A 22 -0.99 -16.02 14.10
N LYS A 23 -0.95 -16.82 15.17
CA LYS A 23 -1.59 -18.15 15.20
C LYS A 23 -3.11 -18.11 15.25
N THR A 24 -3.71 -17.04 15.77
CA THR A 24 -5.16 -16.92 15.93
C THR A 24 -5.77 -16.04 14.86
N GLN A 25 -6.91 -16.49 14.30
CA GLN A 25 -7.60 -15.76 13.23
C GLN A 25 -8.12 -14.39 13.68
N GLN A 26 -8.53 -14.27 14.95
CA GLN A 26 -8.96 -13.00 15.54
C GLN A 26 -7.83 -11.97 15.54
N ALA A 27 -6.64 -12.35 16.03
CA ALA A 27 -5.50 -11.44 16.07
C ALA A 27 -4.97 -11.12 14.67
N LYS A 28 -5.05 -12.07 13.72
CA LYS A 28 -4.76 -11.81 12.31
C LYS A 28 -5.68 -10.72 11.75
N SER A 29 -7.00 -10.89 11.90
CA SER A 29 -8.00 -9.95 11.40
C SER A 29 -7.86 -8.57 12.05
N GLU A 30 -7.57 -8.52 13.36
CA GLU A 30 -7.31 -7.27 14.08
C GLU A 30 -6.05 -6.56 13.55
N ASN A 31 -4.96 -7.30 13.32
CA ASN A 31 -3.72 -6.72 12.80
C ASN A 31 -3.89 -6.24 11.36
N GLU A 32 -4.56 -7.00 10.50
CA GLU A 32 -4.86 -6.59 9.12
C GLU A 32 -5.66 -5.29 9.10
N ARG A 33 -6.70 -5.19 9.95
CA ARG A 33 -7.59 -4.01 10.00
C ARG A 33 -6.94 -2.78 10.63
N LEU A 34 -6.20 -2.94 11.72
CA LEU A 34 -5.77 -1.81 12.56
C LEU A 34 -4.29 -1.46 12.43
N ARG A 35 -3.48 -2.39 11.93
CA ARG A 35 -2.02 -2.33 12.02
C ARG A 35 -1.35 -2.70 10.72
N HIS A 36 -2.07 -2.60 9.61
CA HIS A 36 -1.58 -2.92 8.28
C HIS A 36 -0.96 -4.33 8.18
N GLY A 37 -1.45 -5.29 8.98
CA GLY A 37 -0.94 -6.66 9.06
C GLY A 37 0.23 -6.86 10.04
N PHE A 38 0.73 -5.81 10.69
CA PHE A 38 1.76 -5.92 11.73
C PHE A 38 1.19 -6.29 13.10
N GLY A 39 1.97 -7.05 13.87
CA GLY A 39 1.70 -7.24 15.30
C GLY A 39 1.94 -5.97 16.12
N LYS A 40 1.36 -5.89 17.31
CA LYS A 40 1.40 -4.71 18.20
C LYS A 40 2.79 -4.09 18.38
N ARG A 41 3.83 -4.93 18.59
CA ARG A 41 5.21 -4.46 18.81
C ARG A 41 5.78 -3.80 17.56
N VAL A 42 5.77 -4.51 16.43
CA VAL A 42 6.29 -4.01 15.15
C VAL A 42 5.49 -2.80 14.67
N TRP A 43 4.18 -2.78 14.92
CA TRP A 43 3.32 -1.65 14.62
C TRP A 43 3.78 -0.38 15.33
N LYS A 44 4.10 -0.45 16.63
CA LYS A 44 4.60 0.69 17.39
C LYS A 44 5.84 1.30 16.72
N ASP A 45 6.81 0.46 16.36
CA ASP A 45 8.05 0.89 15.73
C ASP A 45 7.80 1.44 14.30
N THR A 46 6.97 0.75 13.51
CA THR A 46 6.69 1.12 12.12
C THR A 46 5.83 2.38 12.01
N SER A 47 4.90 2.57 12.93
CA SER A 47 4.02 3.75 12.99
C SER A 47 4.80 5.05 13.20
N ALA A 48 5.95 4.98 13.88
CA ALA A 48 6.87 6.10 14.04
C ALA A 48 7.50 6.55 12.70
N PHE A 49 7.47 5.71 11.66
CA PHE A 49 7.91 6.06 10.31
C PHE A 49 6.73 6.37 9.37
N ILE A 50 5.61 5.65 9.49
CA ILE A 50 4.42 5.85 8.66
C ILE A 50 3.91 7.30 8.78
N PHE A 51 3.71 7.78 10.01
CA PHE A 51 3.05 9.08 10.20
C PHE A 51 3.92 10.29 9.83
N PRO A 52 5.20 10.39 10.22
CA PRO A 52 5.99 11.58 9.92
C PRO A 52 6.36 11.71 8.44
N TYR A 53 6.52 10.58 7.74
CA TYR A 53 6.94 10.57 6.34
C TYR A 53 5.77 10.43 5.35
N SER A 54 4.53 10.48 5.85
CA SER A 54 3.32 10.19 5.06
C SER A 54 3.46 8.89 4.25
N ALA A 55 4.16 7.89 4.78
CA ALA A 55 4.40 6.63 4.08
C ALA A 55 3.28 5.64 4.38
N LYS A 56 2.93 4.77 3.44
CA LYS A 56 2.10 3.59 3.69
C LYS A 56 2.96 2.34 3.73
N ILE A 57 2.99 1.67 4.88
CA ILE A 57 3.76 0.43 5.07
C ILE A 57 2.81 -0.65 5.55
N TYR A 58 2.79 -1.77 4.82
CA TYR A 58 2.00 -2.96 5.11
C TYR A 58 2.90 -4.15 5.42
N GLY A 59 2.38 -5.11 6.16
CA GLY A 59 3.02 -6.35 6.53
C GLY A 59 2.19 -7.55 6.11
N ASN A 60 2.78 -8.51 5.42
CA ASN A 60 2.16 -9.82 5.24
C ASN A 60 3.21 -10.95 5.18
N ARG A 61 2.77 -12.21 5.19
CA ARG A 61 3.67 -13.37 5.30
C ARG A 61 4.67 -13.47 4.14
N THR A 62 4.26 -13.08 2.94
CA THR A 62 5.04 -13.25 1.72
C THR A 62 5.85 -12.01 1.38
N ALA A 63 5.51 -10.85 1.93
CA ALA A 63 5.92 -9.53 1.43
C ALA A 63 5.45 -9.28 -0.02
N TRP A 64 4.33 -9.88 -0.42
CA TRP A 64 3.80 -9.74 -1.77
C TRP A 64 2.62 -8.80 -1.82
N TRP A 65 2.46 -8.15 -2.96
CA TRP A 65 1.30 -7.35 -3.27
C TRP A 65 0.09 -8.25 -3.55
N ASN A 66 -1.09 -7.73 -3.27
CA ASN A 66 -2.37 -8.34 -3.61
C ASN A 66 -3.32 -7.27 -4.14
N GLY A 67 -4.50 -7.68 -4.61
CA GLY A 67 -5.49 -6.76 -5.16
C GLY A 67 -5.86 -5.59 -4.23
N TYR A 68 -6.08 -5.86 -2.95
CA TYR A 68 -6.39 -4.82 -1.96
C TYR A 68 -5.26 -3.78 -1.83
N LEU A 69 -4.00 -4.24 -1.73
CA LEU A 69 -2.85 -3.35 -1.65
C LEU A 69 -2.66 -2.52 -2.92
N THR A 70 -3.04 -3.08 -4.07
CA THR A 70 -3.01 -2.37 -5.35
C THR A 70 -4.04 -1.24 -5.40
N ILE A 71 -5.28 -1.51 -4.97
CA ILE A 71 -6.32 -0.47 -4.82
C ILE A 71 -5.84 0.61 -3.86
N ASP A 72 -5.34 0.22 -2.69
CA ASP A 72 -4.92 1.16 -1.66
C ASP A 72 -3.73 2.03 -2.10
N PHE A 73 -2.80 1.46 -2.89
CA PHE A 73 -1.72 2.22 -3.54
C PHE A 73 -2.26 3.23 -4.55
N LEU A 74 -3.19 2.83 -5.43
CA LEU A 74 -3.77 3.71 -6.44
C LEU A 74 -4.54 4.87 -5.78
N GLN A 75 -5.35 4.57 -4.77
CA GLN A 75 -6.06 5.60 -3.99
C GLN A 75 -5.07 6.52 -3.27
N PHE A 76 -4.02 5.96 -2.67
CA PHE A 76 -3.04 6.75 -1.93
C PHE A 76 -2.27 7.75 -2.82
N GLN A 77 -1.91 7.35 -4.04
CA GLN A 77 -1.11 8.20 -4.94
C GLN A 77 -1.96 9.08 -5.87
N PHE A 78 -3.16 8.62 -6.23
CA PHE A 78 -3.97 9.23 -7.28
C PHE A 78 -5.40 9.57 -6.86
N GLY A 79 -5.86 9.16 -5.67
CA GLY A 79 -7.27 9.28 -5.25
C GLY A 79 -7.77 10.72 -5.06
N GLU A 80 -6.87 11.66 -4.81
CA GLU A 80 -7.20 13.09 -4.68
C GLU A 80 -7.21 13.85 -6.02
N ARG A 81 -7.00 13.15 -7.15
CA ARG A 81 -6.97 13.78 -8.46
C ARG A 81 -8.39 14.14 -8.90
N THR A 82 -8.52 15.28 -9.57
CA THR A 82 -9.78 15.76 -10.12
C THR A 82 -9.73 15.81 -11.65
N PRO A 83 -10.87 15.95 -12.34
CA PRO A 83 -10.88 16.12 -13.79
C PRO A 83 -10.10 17.34 -14.31
N PHE A 84 -9.76 18.29 -13.43
CA PHE A 84 -8.96 19.48 -13.77
C PHE A 84 -7.45 19.24 -13.67
N CYS A 85 -7.01 18.11 -13.11
CA CYS A 85 -5.60 17.75 -13.07
C CYS A 85 -5.11 17.32 -14.47
N PRO A 86 -3.87 17.68 -14.88
CA PRO A 86 -3.30 17.23 -16.14
C PRO A 86 -3.26 15.69 -16.23
N PRO A 87 -3.60 15.08 -17.37
CA PRO A 87 -3.62 13.62 -17.50
C PRO A 87 -2.24 13.02 -17.21
N VAL A 88 -2.23 11.85 -16.56
CA VAL A 88 -0.99 11.10 -16.26
C VAL A 88 -1.10 9.68 -16.81
N LEU A 89 -0.05 9.22 -17.47
CA LEU A 89 0.08 7.82 -17.86
C LEU A 89 0.55 7.02 -16.65
N ARG A 90 -0.24 6.03 -16.23
CA ARG A 90 0.12 5.11 -15.15
C ARG A 90 0.66 3.82 -15.77
N LEU A 91 1.92 3.51 -15.44
CA LEU A 91 2.54 2.25 -15.79
C LEU A 91 2.69 1.43 -14.51
N LEU A 92 1.86 0.41 -14.38
CA LEU A 92 1.95 -0.60 -13.34
C LEU A 92 2.14 -1.94 -14.04
N ASP A 93 3.05 -2.77 -13.54
CA ASP A 93 3.32 -4.05 -14.17
C ASP A 93 2.09 -4.98 -14.18
N ASP A 94 2.13 -5.98 -15.06
CA ASP A 94 1.07 -7.00 -15.20
C ASP A 94 1.46 -8.31 -14.50
N PHE A 95 2.15 -8.25 -13.35
CA PHE A 95 2.38 -9.46 -12.57
C PHE A 95 1.07 -9.98 -11.96
N SER A 96 0.84 -11.28 -12.15
CA SER A 96 -0.37 -11.97 -11.71
C SER A 96 -0.59 -11.81 -10.19
N GLY A 97 -1.75 -11.27 -9.80
CA GLY A 97 -2.18 -11.13 -8.41
C GLY A 97 -2.36 -9.67 -7.92
N HIS A 98 -1.95 -8.69 -8.72
CA HIS A 98 -2.10 -7.26 -8.41
C HIS A 98 -3.44 -6.70 -8.90
N TRP A 99 -3.89 -7.15 -10.07
CA TRP A 99 -5.09 -6.62 -10.70
C TRP A 99 -6.36 -7.25 -10.16
N VAL A 100 -7.26 -6.39 -9.69
CA VAL A 100 -8.64 -6.69 -9.34
C VAL A 100 -9.54 -5.70 -10.08
N PRO A 101 -10.79 -6.07 -10.43
CA PRO A 101 -11.68 -5.19 -11.19
C PRO A 101 -11.86 -3.80 -10.58
N ASP A 102 -11.83 -3.69 -9.25
CA ASP A 102 -11.98 -2.42 -8.55
C ASP A 102 -10.79 -1.46 -8.74
N ALA A 103 -9.61 -1.95 -9.14
CA ALA A 103 -8.46 -1.10 -9.45
C ALA A 103 -8.74 -0.16 -10.64
N PHE A 104 -9.59 -0.58 -11.58
CA PHE A 104 -10.01 0.25 -12.72
C PHE A 104 -10.94 1.41 -12.33
N LYS A 105 -11.44 1.45 -11.08
CA LYS A 105 -12.31 2.52 -10.58
C LYS A 105 -11.51 3.64 -9.91
N CYS A 106 -10.24 3.42 -9.59
CA CYS A 106 -9.36 4.42 -8.99
C CYS A 106 -8.80 5.38 -10.06
N VAL A 107 -9.67 5.93 -10.92
CA VAL A 107 -9.31 6.81 -12.05
C VAL A 107 -9.33 8.26 -11.63
#